data_AF-A0A2U9BJD7-F1
#
_entry.id   AF-A0A2U9BJD7-F1
#
_cell.length_a   1.000
_cell.length_b   1.000
_cell.length_c   1.000
_cell.angle_alpha   90.00
_cell.angle_beta   90.00
_cell.angle_gamma   90.00
#
_symmetry.space_group_name_H-M   'P 1'
#
loop_
_entity.id
_entity.type
_entity.pdbx_description
1 polymer ?
#
loop_
_entity_poly.entity_id
_entity_poly.type
_entity_poly.pdbx_seq_one_letter_code
_entity_poly.pdbx_strand_id
1 'polypeptide(L)'
;MTMKKNVAPALLLLVLSCPLWQVSKSLPMMSRGPMTDSCASHARTLLQNITGALTQNNLFSGINCSKQSVELNLETNTPSVCAPKESTCTGIKKSEFDEKSCLKNIGEDLHHYYKFLVAQPDPDSLLGPTVLFSLREFMENCFPQSLSADLTSKWAAADGTSTYDERLSLCKVLKGFQVRTITINRVIGYMISGEHTK
;
A
#
# COMPACT_ATOMS: atom_id res chain seq x y z
N MET A 1 22.17 -57.17 49.05
CA MET A 1 22.13 -57.65 47.65
C MET A 1 21.28 -56.66 46.86
N THR A 2 21.73 -56.19 45.68
CA THR A 2 21.03 -55.31 44.69
C THR A 2 20.42 -53.98 45.23
N MET A 3 21.00 -52.78 44.97
CA MET A 3 20.84 -51.94 43.75
C MET A 3 19.38 -51.59 43.40
N LYS A 4 18.92 -50.39 43.01
CA LYS A 4 19.45 -49.05 42.61
C LYS A 4 18.29 -48.03 42.89
N LYS A 5 18.35 -46.69 42.85
CA LYS A 5 19.35 -45.63 42.52
C LYS A 5 18.88 -44.32 43.21
N ASN A 6 19.77 -43.38 43.54
CA ASN A 6 19.37 -41.97 43.76
C ASN A 6 19.21 -41.26 42.40
N VAL A 7 18.22 -40.37 42.25
CA VAL A 7 18.07 -39.45 41.11
C VAL A 7 17.82 -38.04 41.66
N ALA A 8 18.57 -37.07 41.14
CA ALA A 8 18.74 -35.75 41.76
C ALA A 8 17.59 -34.76 41.46
N PRO A 9 17.33 -33.79 42.37
CA PRO A 9 16.41 -32.68 42.13
C PRO A 9 17.07 -31.60 41.26
N ALA A 10 17.33 -31.93 39.98
CA ALA A 10 18.09 -31.07 39.05
C ALA A 10 17.29 -30.67 37.79
N LEU A 11 15.97 -30.83 37.80
CA LEU A 11 15.10 -30.68 36.61
C LEU A 11 14.10 -29.50 36.68
N LEU A 12 14.20 -28.63 37.69
CA LEU A 12 13.24 -27.52 37.92
C LEU A 12 13.81 -26.10 37.71
N LEU A 13 15.02 -25.95 37.16
CA LEU A 13 15.69 -24.64 36.96
C LEU A 13 15.95 -24.25 35.50
N LEU A 14 15.43 -25.00 34.52
CA LEU A 14 15.68 -24.75 33.08
C LEU A 14 14.56 -23.98 32.33
N VAL A 15 13.56 -23.44 33.03
CA VAL A 15 12.39 -22.78 32.43
C VAL A 15 12.47 -21.23 32.49
N LEU A 16 13.54 -20.67 33.08
CA LEU A 16 13.70 -19.21 33.29
C LEU A 16 14.85 -18.57 32.49
N SER A 17 15.26 -19.22 31.40
CA SER A 17 16.20 -18.65 30.41
C SER A 17 15.58 -18.50 29.03
N CYS A 18 14.36 -17.97 28.95
CA CYS A 18 14.01 -17.19 27.77
C CYS A 18 14.92 -15.96 27.77
N PRO A 19 15.79 -15.74 26.77
CA PRO A 19 16.33 -14.41 26.59
C PRO A 19 15.13 -13.50 26.41
N LEU A 20 15.04 -12.43 27.21
CA LEU A 20 14.19 -11.30 26.85
C LEU A 20 14.64 -10.90 25.45
N TRP A 21 13.84 -11.22 24.43
CA TRP A 21 14.04 -10.65 23.12
C TRP A 21 14.05 -9.14 23.37
N GLN A 22 15.23 -8.54 23.19
CA GLN A 22 15.31 -7.11 23.03
C GLN A 22 14.48 -6.85 21.77
N VAL A 23 13.22 -6.49 21.99
CA VAL A 23 12.45 -5.75 21.00
C VAL A 23 13.27 -4.51 20.79
N SER A 24 14.09 -4.54 19.74
CA SER A 24 14.89 -3.43 19.29
C SER A 24 13.93 -2.29 19.02
N LYS A 25 13.73 -1.44 20.04
CA LYS A 25 12.95 -0.22 19.92
C LYS A 25 13.78 0.69 19.04
N SER A 26 13.63 0.52 17.74
CA SER A 26 13.93 1.55 16.76
C SER A 26 13.17 2.78 17.21
N LEU A 27 13.88 3.68 17.89
CA LEU A 27 13.43 5.06 18.02
C LEU A 27 13.11 5.55 16.61
N PRO A 28 11.98 6.23 16.37
CA PRO A 28 11.69 6.81 15.07
C PRO A 28 12.77 7.84 14.79
N MET A 29 13.77 7.44 14.01
CA MET A 29 14.80 8.32 13.52
C MET A 29 14.09 9.23 12.52
N MET A 30 13.89 10.51 12.89
CA MET A 30 13.27 11.50 11.99
C MET A 30 14.17 11.70 10.76
N SER A 31 13.96 10.85 9.75
CA SER A 31 14.50 11.07 8.42
C SER A 31 13.78 12.27 7.83
N ARG A 32 14.51 13.33 7.49
CA ARG A 32 14.00 14.42 6.65
C ARG A 32 13.98 13.99 5.17
N GLY A 33 13.34 12.86 4.90
CA GLY A 33 12.98 12.46 3.54
C GLY A 33 11.78 13.29 3.05
N PRO A 34 11.45 13.22 1.75
CA PRO A 34 10.26 13.89 1.20
C PRO A 34 8.94 13.25 1.68
N MET A 35 8.96 12.02 2.19
CA MET A 35 7.78 11.35 2.74
C MET A 35 7.60 11.61 4.23
N THR A 36 6.40 12.04 4.59
CA THR A 36 5.98 12.45 5.94
C THR A 36 4.95 11.48 6.54
N ASP A 37 4.72 11.58 7.86
CA ASP A 37 3.62 10.86 8.52
C ASP A 37 2.24 11.25 7.96
N SER A 38 2.05 12.48 7.46
CA SER A 38 0.82 12.85 6.76
C SER A 38 0.64 12.04 5.48
N CYS A 39 1.72 11.79 4.71
CA CYS A 39 1.66 10.94 3.53
C CYS A 39 1.38 9.47 3.84
N ALA A 40 1.87 8.94 4.96
CA ALA A 40 1.42 7.64 5.46
C ALA A 40 -0.08 7.64 5.80
N SER A 41 -0.61 8.74 6.34
CA SER A 41 -2.05 8.89 6.64
C SER A 41 -2.91 8.91 5.38
N HIS A 42 -2.57 9.73 4.39
CA HIS A 42 -3.29 9.79 3.10
C HIS A 42 -3.22 8.44 2.36
N ALA A 43 -2.05 7.78 2.31
CA ALA A 43 -1.90 6.46 1.69
C ALA A 43 -2.76 5.38 2.35
N ARG A 44 -2.90 5.41 3.69
CA ARG A 44 -3.78 4.49 4.44
C ARG A 44 -5.25 4.78 4.18
N THR A 45 -5.64 6.05 4.17
CA THR A 45 -7.01 6.49 3.88
C THR A 45 -7.45 6.05 2.48
N LEU A 46 -6.58 6.23 1.48
CA LEU A 46 -6.81 5.73 0.12
C LEU A 46 -6.99 4.20 0.09
N LEU A 47 -6.12 3.45 0.79
CA LEU A 47 -6.25 1.99 0.86
C LEU A 47 -7.57 1.54 1.52
N GLN A 48 -7.99 2.23 2.57
CA GLN A 48 -9.26 1.98 3.27
C GLN A 48 -10.45 2.26 2.34
N ASN A 49 -10.45 3.39 1.63
CA ASN A 49 -11.52 3.76 0.70
C ASN A 49 -11.61 2.81 -0.49
N ILE A 50 -10.48 2.42 -1.10
CA ILE A 50 -10.44 1.38 -2.16
C ILE A 50 -11.02 0.07 -1.64
N THR A 51 -10.62 -0.36 -0.44
CA THR A 51 -11.09 -1.61 0.18
C THR A 51 -12.59 -1.55 0.49
N GLY A 52 -13.07 -0.40 1.00
CA GLY A 52 -14.50 -0.16 1.22
C GLY A 52 -15.30 -0.21 -0.08
N ALA A 53 -14.87 0.50 -1.12
CA ALA A 53 -15.50 0.49 -2.44
C ALA A 53 -15.59 -0.92 -3.03
N LEU A 54 -14.54 -1.74 -2.91
CA LEU A 54 -14.54 -3.16 -3.33
C LEU A 54 -15.54 -4.06 -2.59
N THR A 55 -16.13 -3.60 -1.48
CA THR A 55 -17.20 -4.29 -0.74
C THR A 55 -18.60 -3.73 -1.00
N GLN A 56 -18.74 -2.69 -1.82
CA GLN A 56 -20.04 -2.07 -2.11
C GLN A 56 -20.85 -2.89 -3.13
N ASN A 57 -22.02 -3.36 -2.70
CA ASN A 57 -22.88 -4.25 -3.50
C ASN A 57 -23.58 -3.53 -4.67
N ASN A 58 -23.88 -2.24 -4.55
CA ASN A 58 -24.49 -1.43 -5.60
C ASN A 58 -23.52 -1.18 -6.77
N LEU A 59 -22.30 -0.72 -6.45
CA LEU A 59 -21.19 -0.55 -7.39
C LEU A 59 -20.96 -1.78 -8.30
N PHE A 60 -21.06 -2.97 -7.73
CA PHE A 60 -20.75 -4.24 -8.41
C PHE A 60 -21.95 -5.19 -8.46
N SER A 61 -23.18 -4.67 -8.56
CA SER A 61 -24.40 -5.50 -8.55
C SER A 61 -24.39 -6.58 -9.63
N GLY A 62 -24.49 -7.85 -9.23
CA GLY A 62 -24.36 -9.02 -10.10
C GLY A 62 -22.92 -9.50 -10.36
N ILE A 63 -21.91 -8.82 -9.85
CA ILE A 63 -20.48 -9.13 -10.02
C ILE A 63 -19.86 -9.46 -8.66
N ASN A 64 -19.44 -10.71 -8.44
CA ASN A 64 -18.66 -11.05 -7.25
C ASN A 64 -17.20 -10.62 -7.45
N CYS A 65 -16.85 -9.41 -6.98
CA CYS A 65 -15.52 -8.85 -7.13
C CYS A 65 -14.41 -9.68 -6.47
N SER A 66 -14.66 -10.31 -5.32
CA SER A 66 -13.67 -11.17 -4.65
C SER A 66 -13.17 -12.29 -5.58
N LYS A 67 -14.05 -12.84 -6.42
CA LYS A 67 -13.74 -13.92 -7.39
C LYS A 67 -13.13 -13.45 -8.72
N GLN A 68 -13.16 -12.16 -9.04
CA GLN A 68 -12.58 -11.66 -10.30
C GLN A 68 -11.04 -11.68 -10.29
N SER A 69 -10.44 -11.64 -11.47
CA SER A 69 -9.00 -11.38 -11.62
C SER A 69 -8.61 -9.99 -11.11
N VAL A 70 -7.30 -9.76 -10.98
CA VAL A 70 -6.71 -8.44 -10.75
C VAL A 70 -6.23 -7.91 -12.10
N GLU A 71 -6.47 -6.64 -12.40
CA GLU A 71 -5.93 -5.96 -13.57
C GLU A 71 -4.99 -4.84 -13.09
N LEU A 72 -3.70 -4.96 -13.39
CA LEU A 72 -2.65 -4.06 -12.92
C LEU A 72 -2.21 -3.13 -14.03
N ASN A 73 -1.90 -1.88 -13.68
CA ASN A 73 -1.06 -1.05 -14.53
C ASN A 73 0.31 -1.72 -14.73
N LEU A 74 0.71 -1.90 -16.00
CA LEU A 74 2.00 -2.46 -16.43
C LEU A 74 2.90 -1.42 -17.11
N GLU A 75 2.46 -0.17 -17.24
CA GLU A 75 3.25 0.93 -17.80
C GLU A 75 4.40 1.35 -16.85
N THR A 76 4.27 1.04 -15.55
CA THR A 76 5.24 1.34 -14.49
C THR A 76 5.98 0.09 -14.02
N ASN A 77 7.19 0.29 -13.50
CA ASN A 77 8.01 -0.75 -12.87
C ASN A 77 8.03 -0.62 -11.34
N THR A 78 6.99 -0.05 -10.74
CA THR A 78 6.91 0.25 -9.29
C THR A 78 7.33 -0.92 -8.39
N PRO A 79 6.89 -2.18 -8.59
CA PRO A 79 7.28 -3.28 -7.71
C PRO A 79 8.78 -3.59 -7.69
N SER A 80 9.48 -3.44 -8.82
CA SER A 80 10.91 -3.75 -8.95
C SER A 80 11.79 -2.53 -8.62
N VAL A 81 11.37 -1.33 -9.01
CA VAL A 81 12.11 -0.08 -8.73
C VAL A 81 12.01 0.29 -7.25
N CYS A 82 10.87 0.04 -6.61
CA CYS A 82 10.67 0.29 -5.18
C CYS A 82 11.02 -0.91 -4.27
N ALA A 83 11.57 -1.99 -4.80
CA ALA A 83 12.05 -3.09 -3.98
C ALA A 83 13.36 -2.69 -3.25
N PRO A 84 13.51 -2.95 -1.95
CA PRO A 84 14.81 -2.84 -1.28
C PRO A 84 15.82 -3.81 -1.92
N LYS A 85 16.90 -3.26 -2.48
CA LYS A 85 17.98 -4.08 -3.07
C LYS A 85 18.83 -4.74 -1.98
N GLU A 86 19.29 -5.96 -2.26
CA GLU A 86 20.26 -6.74 -1.45
C GLU A 86 19.97 -6.85 0.06
N SER A 87 18.71 -7.04 0.46
CA SER A 87 18.34 -7.40 1.85
C SER A 87 18.67 -8.86 2.21
N THR A 88 19.92 -9.28 2.01
CA THR A 88 20.43 -10.53 2.60
C THR A 88 20.37 -10.43 4.12
N CYS A 89 19.87 -11.46 4.82
CA CYS A 89 19.76 -11.50 6.30
C CYS A 89 21.13 -11.53 7.04
N THR A 90 22.22 -11.24 6.35
CA THR A 90 23.61 -11.31 6.81
C THR A 90 24.32 -9.99 6.47
N GLY A 91 24.40 -9.09 7.45
CA GLY A 91 25.15 -7.84 7.36
C GLY A 91 24.32 -6.62 6.91
N ILE A 92 24.62 -5.46 7.48
CA ILE A 92 24.09 -4.18 7.02
C ILE A 92 24.89 -3.78 5.77
N LYS A 93 24.35 -4.07 4.60
CA LYS A 93 24.77 -3.41 3.35
C LYS A 93 23.97 -2.13 3.18
N LYS A 94 24.64 -1.08 2.70
CA LYS A 94 23.99 0.19 2.36
C LYS A 94 22.97 -0.04 1.24
N SER A 95 21.72 0.34 1.46
CA SER A 95 20.65 0.07 0.49
C SER A 95 20.80 0.96 -0.76
N GLU A 96 20.99 0.36 -1.94
CA GLU A 96 20.96 1.07 -3.24
C GLU A 96 19.51 1.43 -3.69
N PHE A 97 18.69 1.92 -2.76
CA PHE A 97 17.29 2.25 -3.03
C PHE A 97 17.21 3.53 -3.88
N ASP A 98 16.74 3.41 -5.13
CA ASP A 98 16.52 4.56 -6.00
C ASP A 98 15.17 5.21 -5.66
N GLU A 99 15.19 6.02 -4.60
CA GLU A 99 14.07 6.77 -4.09
C GLU A 99 13.41 7.64 -5.17
N LYS A 100 14.21 8.30 -6.02
CA LYS A 100 13.73 9.19 -7.07
C LYS A 100 12.96 8.41 -8.15
N SER A 101 13.53 7.33 -8.66
CA SER A 101 12.86 6.50 -9.67
C SER A 101 11.62 5.81 -9.08
N CYS A 102 11.68 5.38 -7.82
CA CYS A 102 10.54 4.80 -7.12
C CYS A 102 9.38 5.79 -6.98
N LEU A 103 9.63 7.00 -6.46
CA LEU A 103 8.62 8.04 -6.31
C LEU A 103 8.03 8.48 -7.66
N LYS A 104 8.84 8.53 -8.72
CA LYS A 104 8.36 8.79 -10.09
C LYS A 104 7.36 7.72 -10.55
N ASN A 105 7.72 6.44 -10.43
CA ASN A 105 6.86 5.33 -10.84
C ASN A 105 5.55 5.29 -10.01
N ILE A 106 5.60 5.62 -8.72
CA ILE A 106 4.40 5.76 -7.88
C ILE A 106 3.51 6.91 -8.37
N GLY A 107 4.07 8.08 -8.69
CA GLY A 107 3.30 9.20 -9.24
C GLY A 107 2.63 8.85 -10.58
N GLU A 108 3.33 8.12 -11.44
CA GLU A 108 2.80 7.61 -12.72
C GLU A 108 1.65 6.61 -12.51
N ASP A 109 1.76 5.69 -11.55
CA ASP A 109 0.65 4.80 -11.15
C ASP A 109 -0.57 5.58 -10.64
N LEU A 110 -0.36 6.53 -9.72
CA LEU A 110 -1.45 7.31 -9.14
C LEU A 110 -2.19 8.11 -10.22
N HIS A 111 -1.44 8.70 -11.17
CA HIS A 111 -2.02 9.41 -12.31
C HIS A 111 -2.80 8.48 -13.26
N HIS A 112 -2.28 7.28 -13.55
CA HIS A 112 -2.98 6.26 -14.34
C HIS A 112 -4.32 5.87 -13.70
N TYR A 113 -4.32 5.51 -12.41
CA TYR A 113 -5.56 5.16 -11.71
C TYR A 113 -6.52 6.34 -11.56
N TYR A 114 -6.02 7.57 -11.36
CA TYR A 114 -6.87 8.77 -11.36
C TYR A 114 -7.59 8.92 -12.70
N LYS A 115 -6.86 8.86 -13.82
CA LYS A 115 -7.42 8.98 -15.18
C LYS A 115 -8.46 7.91 -15.47
N PHE A 116 -8.23 6.66 -15.03
CA PHE A 116 -9.20 5.59 -15.16
C PHE A 116 -10.48 5.88 -14.34
N LEU A 117 -10.33 6.32 -13.08
CA LEU A 117 -11.44 6.53 -12.15
C LEU A 117 -12.33 7.73 -12.52
N VAL A 118 -11.77 8.84 -13.02
CA VAL A 118 -12.59 9.99 -13.48
C VAL A 118 -13.44 9.68 -14.71
N ALA A 119 -13.04 8.68 -15.51
CA ALA A 119 -13.79 8.25 -16.68
C ALA A 119 -14.96 7.31 -16.36
N GLN A 120 -15.14 6.90 -15.10
CA GLN A 120 -16.20 5.98 -14.70
C GLN A 120 -17.52 6.73 -14.44
N PRO A 121 -18.68 6.13 -14.78
CA PRO A 121 -19.96 6.57 -14.28
C PRO A 121 -20.06 6.37 -12.76
N ASP A 122 -20.55 7.37 -12.03
CA ASP A 122 -20.75 7.33 -10.58
C ASP A 122 -22.15 7.85 -10.17
N PRO A 123 -23.24 7.24 -10.69
CA PRO A 123 -24.61 7.75 -10.49
C PRO A 123 -25.05 7.73 -9.02
N ASP A 124 -24.53 6.80 -8.22
CA ASP A 124 -24.79 6.67 -6.78
C ASP A 124 -23.87 7.56 -5.91
N SER A 125 -22.93 8.30 -6.51
CA SER A 125 -21.93 9.13 -5.82
C SER A 125 -21.08 8.38 -4.78
N LEU A 126 -20.55 7.22 -5.18
CA LEU A 126 -19.79 6.31 -4.31
C LEU A 126 -18.29 6.40 -4.57
N LEU A 127 -17.85 6.53 -5.82
CA LEU A 127 -16.44 6.56 -6.20
C LEU A 127 -15.84 7.96 -6.00
N GLY A 128 -16.56 9.00 -6.43
CA GLY A 128 -16.14 10.39 -6.40
C GLY A 128 -15.83 10.88 -4.99
N PRO A 129 -16.82 10.86 -4.07
CA PRO A 129 -16.63 11.32 -2.69
C PRO A 129 -15.70 10.45 -1.82
N THR A 130 -15.37 9.21 -2.24
CA THR A 130 -14.54 8.30 -1.43
C THR A 130 -13.16 8.05 -2.04
N VAL A 131 -13.05 7.14 -3.01
CA VAL A 131 -11.79 6.72 -3.62
C VAL A 131 -11.13 7.87 -4.34
N LEU A 132 -11.85 8.54 -5.26
CA LEU A 132 -11.30 9.61 -6.09
C LEU A 132 -10.90 10.83 -5.25
N PHE A 133 -11.72 11.23 -4.27
CA PHE A 133 -11.37 12.27 -3.31
C PHE A 133 -10.10 11.92 -2.52
N SER A 134 -10.00 10.72 -1.93
CA SER A 134 -8.80 10.32 -1.19
C SER A 134 -7.55 10.14 -2.06
N LEU A 135 -7.71 9.79 -3.34
CA LEU A 135 -6.63 9.74 -4.32
C LEU A 135 -6.11 11.14 -4.65
N ARG A 136 -7.03 12.09 -4.91
CA ARG A 136 -6.70 13.50 -5.10
C ARG A 136 -5.92 14.05 -3.91
N GLU A 137 -6.47 13.92 -2.70
CA GLU A 137 -5.81 14.35 -1.46
C GLU A 137 -4.40 13.76 -1.31
N PHE A 138 -4.23 12.47 -1.65
CA PHE A 138 -2.92 11.83 -1.59
C PHE A 138 -1.94 12.36 -2.65
N MET A 139 -2.39 12.57 -3.89
CA MET A 139 -1.55 13.14 -4.96
C MET A 139 -1.17 14.59 -4.66
N GLU A 140 -2.12 15.42 -4.23
CA GLU A 140 -1.91 16.85 -3.97
C GLU A 140 -0.96 17.08 -2.79
N ASN A 141 -1.10 16.30 -1.70
CA ASN A 141 -0.26 16.46 -0.50
C ASN A 141 1.10 15.74 -0.58
N CYS A 142 1.27 14.71 -1.43
CA CYS A 142 2.45 13.83 -1.38
C CYS A 142 3.18 13.64 -2.72
N PHE A 143 2.53 13.90 -3.85
CA PHE A 143 3.12 13.77 -5.17
C PHE A 143 2.83 15.00 -6.06
N PRO A 144 3.08 16.25 -5.57
CA PRO A 144 2.70 17.46 -6.28
C PRO A 144 3.33 17.60 -7.68
N GLN A 145 4.49 16.97 -7.91
CA GLN A 145 5.15 16.94 -9.23
C GLN A 145 4.48 15.99 -10.25
N SER A 146 3.59 15.10 -9.79
CA SER A 146 2.78 14.22 -10.65
C SER A 146 1.41 14.81 -11.00
N LEU A 147 1.09 16.01 -10.51
CA LEU A 147 -0.15 16.69 -10.80
C LEU A 147 -0.14 17.21 -12.25
N SER A 148 -0.99 16.64 -13.10
CA SER A 148 -1.31 17.23 -14.41
C SER A 148 -2.29 18.41 -14.24
N ALA A 149 -2.28 19.35 -15.18
CA ALA A 149 -3.26 20.44 -15.24
C ALA A 149 -4.72 19.93 -15.23
N ASP A 150 -4.98 18.74 -15.79
CA ASP A 150 -6.29 18.07 -15.79
C ASP A 150 -6.93 17.95 -14.40
N LEU A 151 -6.13 17.80 -13.34
CA LEU A 151 -6.63 17.66 -11.96
C LEU A 151 -7.33 18.92 -11.45
N THR A 152 -7.02 20.08 -12.04
CA THR A 152 -7.61 21.39 -11.69
C THR A 152 -8.91 21.69 -12.43
N SER A 153 -9.26 20.89 -13.45
CA SER A 153 -10.55 21.02 -14.14
C SER A 153 -11.70 20.58 -13.23
N LYS A 154 -12.83 21.29 -13.29
CA LYS A 154 -14.00 21.00 -12.47
C LYS A 154 -14.66 19.71 -12.95
N TRP A 155 -14.43 18.62 -12.22
CA TRP A 155 -14.91 17.29 -12.56
C TRP A 155 -16.45 17.19 -12.55
N ALA A 156 -16.96 16.47 -13.53
CA ALA A 156 -18.24 15.78 -13.47
C ALA A 156 -17.92 14.29 -13.68
N ALA A 157 -18.55 13.39 -12.92
CA ALA A 157 -18.53 11.98 -13.27
C ALA A 157 -19.19 11.78 -14.64
N ALA A 158 -18.85 10.71 -15.35
CA ALA A 158 -19.52 10.40 -16.62
C ALA A 158 -21.03 10.23 -16.36
N ASP A 159 -21.86 11.00 -17.06
CA ASP A 159 -23.32 10.93 -16.93
C ASP A 159 -23.85 9.63 -17.53
N GLY A 160 -24.79 8.99 -16.84
CA GLY A 160 -25.41 7.72 -17.25
C GLY A 160 -25.21 6.53 -16.30
N THR A 161 -25.84 5.42 -16.66
CA THR A 161 -25.77 4.14 -15.92
C THR A 161 -24.65 3.26 -16.46
N SER A 162 -23.79 2.73 -15.59
CA SER A 162 -22.71 1.82 -16.01
C SER A 162 -23.23 0.44 -16.44
N THR A 163 -22.70 -0.03 -17.56
CA THR A 163 -22.97 -1.36 -18.12
C THR A 163 -22.39 -2.47 -17.23
N TYR A 164 -22.65 -3.74 -17.57
CA TYR A 164 -22.02 -4.88 -16.88
C TYR A 164 -20.50 -4.90 -17.09
N ASP A 165 -20.03 -4.69 -18.32
CA ASP A 165 -18.60 -4.79 -18.65
C ASP A 165 -17.79 -3.62 -18.08
N GLU A 166 -18.34 -2.41 -18.01
CA GLU A 166 -17.71 -1.28 -17.32
C GLU A 166 -17.55 -1.55 -15.82
N ARG A 167 -18.60 -2.05 -15.15
CA ARG A 167 -18.53 -2.43 -13.73
C ARG A 167 -17.57 -3.59 -13.48
N LEU A 168 -17.46 -4.53 -14.42
CA LEU A 168 -16.50 -5.63 -14.36
C LEU A 168 -15.06 -5.15 -14.56
N SER A 169 -14.84 -4.20 -15.47
CA SER A 169 -13.55 -3.53 -15.70
C SER A 169 -13.12 -2.76 -14.45
N LEU A 170 -13.98 -1.85 -13.96
CA LEU A 170 -13.78 -1.11 -12.71
C LEU A 170 -13.44 -2.04 -11.54
N CYS A 171 -14.17 -3.13 -11.38
CA CYS A 171 -13.91 -4.14 -10.36
C CYS A 171 -12.48 -4.70 -10.42
N LYS A 172 -12.02 -5.11 -11.61
CA LYS A 172 -10.66 -5.68 -11.80
C LYS A 172 -9.56 -4.64 -11.60
N VAL A 173 -9.74 -3.44 -12.14
CA VAL A 173 -8.78 -2.33 -12.03
C VAL A 173 -8.70 -1.81 -10.61
N LEU A 174 -9.82 -1.69 -9.89
CA LEU A 174 -9.85 -1.26 -8.49
C LEU A 174 -9.18 -2.28 -7.56
N LYS A 175 -9.26 -3.59 -7.86
CA LYS A 175 -8.43 -4.63 -7.21
C LYS A 175 -6.94 -4.46 -7.50
N GLY A 176 -6.57 -4.11 -8.74
CA GLY A 176 -5.19 -3.79 -9.09
C GLY A 176 -4.67 -2.58 -8.33
N PHE A 177 -5.51 -1.56 -8.22
CA PHE A 177 -5.22 -0.35 -7.47
C PHE A 177 -5.07 -0.63 -5.98
N GLN A 178 -5.85 -1.55 -5.40
CA GLN A 178 -5.68 -2.01 -4.02
C GLN A 178 -4.29 -2.64 -3.83
N VAL A 179 -3.88 -3.56 -4.71
CA VAL A 179 -2.55 -4.21 -4.67
C VAL A 179 -1.42 -3.19 -4.83
N ARG A 180 -1.55 -2.22 -5.74
CA ARG A 180 -0.56 -1.16 -5.92
C ARG A 180 -0.51 -0.23 -4.71
N THR A 181 -1.66 0.15 -4.14
CA THR A 181 -1.74 1.00 -2.95
C THR A 181 -1.16 0.32 -1.70
N ILE A 182 -1.32 -1.01 -1.56
CA ILE A 182 -0.61 -1.79 -0.52
C ILE A 182 0.92 -1.68 -0.70
N THR A 183 1.40 -1.74 -1.94
CA THR A 183 2.82 -1.58 -2.26
C THR A 183 3.31 -0.18 -1.89
N ILE A 184 2.57 0.87 -2.28
CA ILE A 184 2.87 2.27 -1.96
C ILE A 184 2.90 2.50 -0.43
N ASN A 185 1.94 1.96 0.32
CA ASN A 185 1.92 2.06 1.79
C ASN A 185 3.18 1.46 2.44
N ARG A 186 3.66 0.31 1.94
CA ARG A 186 4.90 -0.31 2.43
C ARG A 186 6.13 0.54 2.12
N VAL A 187 6.21 1.07 0.90
CA VAL A 187 7.31 1.95 0.45
C VAL A 187 7.37 3.23 1.28
N ILE A 188 6.24 3.88 1.54
CA ILE A 188 6.18 5.08 2.39
C ILE A 188 6.62 4.75 3.82
N GLY A 189 6.22 3.61 4.38
CA GLY A 189 6.72 3.13 5.67
C GLY A 189 8.23 2.91 5.70
N TYR A 190 8.79 2.32 4.64
CA TYR A 190 10.23 2.12 4.47
C TYR A 190 11.01 3.44 4.35
N MET A 191 10.44 4.44 3.67
CA MET A 191 11.01 5.80 3.63
C MET A 191 10.98 6.47 5.01
N ILE A 192 9.83 6.48 5.70
CA ILE A 192 9.66 7.14 7.00
C ILE A 192 10.55 6.50 8.09
N SER A 193 10.76 5.18 8.06
CA SER A 193 11.67 4.48 9.00
C SER A 193 13.16 4.87 8.85
N GLY A 194 13.52 5.59 7.79
CA GLY A 194 14.91 5.90 7.44
C GLY A 194 15.74 4.67 7.06
N GLU A 195 15.13 3.53 6.74
CA GLU A 195 15.88 2.32 6.35
C GLU A 195 16.55 2.46 4.98
N HIS A 196 15.92 3.19 4.05
CA HIS A 196 16.46 3.51 2.73
C HIS A 196 17.79 4.32 2.73
N THR A 197 18.16 4.99 3.83
CA THR A 197 19.38 5.80 3.93
C THR A 197 20.53 5.16 4.71
N LYS A 198 20.31 3.94 5.24
CA LYS A 198 21.32 3.13 5.95
C LYS A 198 22.22 2.39 4.95
#